data_AF-A0A962Y0R5-F1
#
_entry.id   AF-A0A962Y0R5-F1
#
_cell.length_a   1.000
_cell.length_b   1.000
_cell.length_c   1.000
_cell.angle_alpha   90.00
_cell.angle_beta   90.00
_cell.angle_gamma   90.00
#
_symmetry.space_group_name_H-M   'P 1'
#
loop_
_entity.id
_entity.type
_entity.pdbx_description
1 polymer ?
#
loop_
_entity_poly.entity_id
_entity_poly.type
_entity_poly.pdbx_seq_one_letter_code
_entity_poly.pdbx_strand_id
1 'polypeptide(L)'
;LPFNKGWNHGAGNPLNPNGIKTDYLWKQILTRRSLTDILENYAQMVEEKKSGNKKKTRVQLWPRYHQLDVVRKLLTHTQANGVGERYLIQHSAGSGKSNSIAWLAHQLVELKQNDEPLFDSVIVVTDRTVLNDQIRDTVKQFAQVSATVGHAGNSGDLRQFLAAGKKIIITTVQKFPFILDDL
;
A
#
# COMPACT_ATOMS: atom_id res chain seq x y z
N LEU A 1 -15.45 -6.80 13.30
CA LEU A 1 -14.36 -6.03 12.68
C LEU A 1 -13.27 -6.97 12.17
N PRO A 2 -12.66 -6.73 10.99
CA PRO A 2 -11.59 -7.55 10.43
C PRO A 2 -10.23 -7.27 11.13
N PHE A 3 -10.25 -7.20 12.46
CA PHE A 3 -9.12 -6.74 13.28
C PHE A 3 -8.46 -7.85 14.09
N ASN A 4 -8.70 -9.11 13.74
CA ASN A 4 -8.01 -10.24 14.35
C ASN A 4 -6.54 -10.24 13.94
N LYS A 5 -5.64 -10.47 14.90
CA LYS A 5 -4.20 -10.64 14.67
C LYS A 5 -3.87 -11.93 13.92
N GLY A 6 -4.78 -12.89 13.95
CA GLY A 6 -4.52 -14.27 13.55
C GLY A 6 -3.82 -15.02 14.69
N TRP A 7 -4.05 -16.33 14.76
CA TRP A 7 -3.40 -17.20 15.72
C TRP A 7 -3.24 -18.59 15.14
N ASN A 8 -2.01 -19.16 15.20
CA ASN A 8 -1.70 -20.49 14.68
C ASN A 8 -2.27 -20.78 13.28
N HIS A 9 -2.01 -19.88 12.32
CA HIS A 9 -2.53 -19.94 10.94
C HIS A 9 -4.06 -19.86 10.80
N GLY A 10 -4.78 -19.51 11.88
CA GLY A 10 -6.23 -19.42 11.93
C GLY A 10 -6.76 -18.08 12.41
N ALA A 11 -8.08 -18.02 12.59
CA ALA A 11 -8.78 -16.86 13.11
C ALA A 11 -8.51 -16.64 14.62
N GLY A 12 -8.82 -15.44 15.10
CA GLY A 12 -8.67 -15.06 16.50
C GLY A 12 -7.38 -14.31 16.80
N ASN A 13 -7.02 -14.26 18.08
CA ASN A 13 -5.92 -13.46 18.59
C ASN A 13 -4.98 -14.32 19.45
N PRO A 14 -3.67 -14.03 19.45
CA PRO A 14 -2.70 -14.69 20.32
C PRO A 14 -3.08 -14.54 21.79
N LEU A 15 -2.63 -15.50 22.61
CA LEU A 15 -2.66 -15.35 24.07
C LEU A 15 -1.83 -14.13 24.47
N ASN A 16 -2.35 -13.34 25.41
CA ASN A 16 -1.63 -12.22 26.00
C ASN A 16 -1.28 -12.58 27.45
N PRO A 17 0.02 -12.76 27.79
CA PRO A 17 0.42 -13.06 29.17
C PRO A 17 0.09 -11.96 30.17
N ASN A 18 -0.05 -10.72 29.70
CA ASN A 18 -0.19 -9.52 30.53
C ASN A 18 -1.62 -8.94 30.51
N GLY A 19 -2.61 -9.71 30.05
CA GLY A 19 -3.99 -9.24 29.97
C GLY A 19 -4.88 -10.10 29.08
N ILE A 20 -5.97 -9.51 28.55
CA ILE A 20 -6.88 -10.23 27.65
C ILE A 20 -6.39 -10.18 26.21
N LYS A 21 -6.76 -11.18 25.40
CA LYS A 21 -6.34 -11.33 23.99
C LYS A 21 -6.68 -10.13 23.09
N THR A 22 -7.64 -9.31 23.49
CA THR A 22 -8.19 -8.17 22.72
C THR A 22 -7.70 -6.80 23.20
N ASP A 23 -6.83 -6.74 24.21
CA ASP A 23 -6.41 -5.47 24.83
C ASP A 23 -5.66 -4.54 23.88
N TYR A 24 -4.97 -5.09 22.89
CA TYR A 24 -4.34 -4.35 21.81
C TYR A 24 -5.31 -3.44 21.07
N LEU A 25 -6.61 -3.76 21.05
CA LEU A 25 -7.59 -2.95 20.34
C LEU A 25 -7.62 -1.54 20.92
N TRP A 26 -7.75 -1.37 22.23
CA TRP A 26 -7.74 -0.04 22.84
C TRP A 26 -6.34 0.48 23.16
N LYS A 27 -5.39 -0.41 23.48
CA LYS A 27 -4.00 0.00 23.82
C LYS A 27 -3.16 0.40 22.62
N GLN A 28 -3.47 -0.12 21.42
CA GLN A 28 -2.64 0.07 20.23
C GLN A 28 -3.43 0.63 19.04
N ILE A 29 -4.65 0.15 18.78
CA ILE A 29 -5.41 0.52 17.59
C ILE A 29 -6.26 1.78 17.80
N LEU A 30 -7.02 1.85 18.89
CA LEU A 30 -7.96 2.95 19.17
C LEU A 30 -7.33 4.10 19.97
N THR A 31 -6.00 4.12 20.11
CA THR A 31 -5.32 5.29 20.68
C THR A 31 -5.49 6.47 19.73
N ARG A 32 -5.53 7.70 20.26
CA ARG A 32 -5.71 8.91 19.46
C ARG A 32 -4.77 8.95 18.26
N ARG A 33 -3.46 8.75 18.48
CA ARG A 33 -2.45 8.75 17.42
C ARG A 33 -2.70 7.68 16.36
N SER A 34 -2.98 6.45 16.78
CA SER A 34 -3.17 5.32 15.86
C SER A 34 -4.46 5.44 15.06
N LEU A 35 -5.53 5.94 15.69
CA LEU A 35 -6.81 6.15 15.01
C LEU A 35 -6.73 7.31 14.01
N THR A 36 -6.08 8.42 14.37
CA THR A 36 -5.83 9.53 13.44
C THR A 36 -5.01 9.06 12.24
N ASP A 37 -3.92 8.31 12.47
CA ASP A 37 -3.12 7.71 11.39
C ASP A 37 -3.96 6.80 10.48
N ILE A 38 -4.81 5.93 11.05
CA ILE A 38 -5.69 5.07 10.25
C ILE A 38 -6.66 5.92 9.40
N LEU A 39 -7.25 6.96 9.98
CA LEU A 39 -8.21 7.82 9.29
C LEU A 39 -7.57 8.64 8.17
N GLU A 40 -6.34 9.12 8.38
CA GLU A 40 -5.62 9.97 7.44
C GLU A 40 -4.98 9.15 6.31
N ASN A 41 -4.30 8.05 6.66
CA ASN A 41 -3.40 7.34 5.75
C ASN A 41 -3.97 6.04 5.17
N TYR A 42 -5.08 5.52 5.72
CA TYR A 42 -5.60 4.19 5.34
C TYR A 42 -7.08 4.15 4.99
N ALA A 43 -7.94 4.80 5.79
CA ALA A 43 -9.39 4.70 5.66
C ALA A 43 -9.90 5.57 4.50
N GLN A 44 -10.67 4.98 3.58
CA GLN A 44 -11.15 5.69 2.40
C GLN A 44 -12.55 5.26 1.97
N MET A 45 -13.21 6.10 1.18
CA MET A 45 -14.45 5.77 0.49
C MET A 45 -14.15 5.46 -0.97
N VAL A 46 -14.37 4.22 -1.39
CA VAL A 46 -14.11 3.74 -2.75
C VAL A 46 -15.43 3.50 -3.49
N GLU A 47 -15.46 3.77 -4.79
CA GLU A 47 -16.63 3.48 -5.63
C GLU A 47 -16.48 2.09 -6.27
N GLU A 48 -17.36 1.16 -5.93
CA GLU A 48 -17.42 -0.14 -6.59
C GLU A 48 -18.48 -0.12 -7.70
N LYS A 49 -18.09 -0.58 -8.90
CA LYS A 49 -19.02 -0.93 -9.98
C LYS A 49 -19.42 -2.40 -9.81
N LYS A 50 -20.64 -2.67 -9.34
CA LYS A 50 -21.17 -4.03 -9.37
C LYS A 50 -21.41 -4.43 -10.82
N SER A 51 -20.80 -5.54 -11.26
CA SER A 51 -21.00 -6.08 -12.61
C SER A 51 -22.50 -6.25 -12.88
N GLY A 52 -23.01 -5.61 -13.93
CA GLY A 52 -24.42 -5.63 -14.31
C GLY A 52 -25.30 -4.50 -13.79
N ASN A 53 -24.85 -3.66 -12.84
CA ASN A 53 -25.64 -2.55 -12.31
C ASN A 53 -24.96 -1.19 -12.57
N LYS A 54 -25.67 -0.25 -13.22
CA LYS A 54 -25.18 1.12 -13.49
C LYS A 54 -25.01 1.97 -12.21
N LYS A 55 -25.49 1.49 -11.06
CA LYS A 55 -25.44 2.21 -9.79
C LYS A 55 -24.08 1.98 -9.11
N LYS A 56 -23.31 3.06 -8.99
CA LYS A 56 -22.07 3.08 -8.21
C LYS A 56 -22.43 2.98 -6.72
N THR A 57 -21.84 2.02 -6.01
CA THR A 57 -21.98 1.94 -4.56
C THR A 57 -20.68 2.43 -3.93
N ARG A 58 -20.80 3.33 -2.95
CA ARG A 58 -19.65 3.77 -2.15
C ARG A 58 -19.44 2.76 -1.02
N VAL A 59 -18.23 2.20 -0.94
CA VAL A 59 -17.80 1.25 0.08
C VAL A 59 -16.69 1.89 0.91
N GLN A 60 -16.76 1.76 2.23
CA GLN A 60 -15.68 2.20 3.09
C GLN A 60 -14.58 1.13 3.11
N LEU A 61 -13.41 1.48 2.62
CA LEU A 61 -12.20 0.69 2.77
C LEU A 61 -11.57 1.01 4.13
N TRP A 62 -11.41 -0.02 4.95
CA TRP A 62 -10.75 0.07 6.25
C TRP A 62 -9.65 -1.01 6.32
N PRO A 63 -8.43 -0.70 6.82
CA PRO A 63 -7.34 -1.65 6.82
C PRO A 63 -7.63 -2.84 7.73
N ARG A 64 -7.29 -4.05 7.28
CA ARG A 64 -7.24 -5.23 8.16
C ARG A 64 -5.99 -5.17 9.02
N TYR A 65 -6.01 -5.83 10.18
CA TYR A 65 -4.89 -5.78 11.13
C TYR A 65 -3.54 -6.11 10.48
N HIS A 66 -3.44 -7.23 9.76
CA HIS A 66 -2.17 -7.66 9.16
C HIS A 66 -1.66 -6.69 8.07
N GLN A 67 -2.57 -6.02 7.37
CA GLN A 67 -2.22 -5.02 6.35
C GLN A 67 -1.67 -3.74 7.00
N LEU A 68 -2.31 -3.30 8.09
CA LEU A 68 -1.84 -2.16 8.88
C LEU A 68 -0.48 -2.44 9.51
N ASP A 69 -0.35 -3.62 10.14
CA ASP A 69 0.85 -4.06 10.84
C ASP A 69 2.06 -4.13 9.89
N VAL A 70 1.91 -4.74 8.70
CA VAL A 70 3.03 -4.83 7.76
C VAL A 70 3.48 -3.47 7.23
N VAL A 71 2.55 -2.59 6.89
CA VAL A 71 2.89 -1.26 6.34
C VAL A 71 3.60 -0.43 7.41
N ARG A 72 3.08 -0.40 8.65
CA ARG A 72 3.70 0.33 9.76
C ARG A 72 5.10 -0.19 10.08
N LYS A 73 5.30 -1.52 10.08
CA LYS A 73 6.63 -2.13 10.32
C LYS A 73 7.63 -1.72 9.24
N LEU A 74 7.23 -1.78 7.97
CA LEU A 74 8.10 -1.40 6.85
C LEU A 74 8.47 0.08 6.90
N LEU A 75 7.50 0.97 7.15
CA LEU A 75 7.76 2.41 7.26
C LEU A 75 8.67 2.73 8.45
N THR A 76 8.40 2.13 9.62
CA THR A 76 9.23 2.31 10.82
C THR A 76 10.65 1.84 10.59
N HIS A 77 10.82 0.66 9.98
CA HIS A 77 12.14 0.11 9.68
C HIS A 77 12.88 0.96 8.64
N THR A 78 12.19 1.44 7.61
CA THR A 78 12.78 2.29 6.57
C THR A 78 13.20 3.66 7.13
N GLN A 79 12.40 4.26 8.01
CA GLN A 79 12.76 5.53 8.67
C GLN A 79 14.01 5.37 9.56
N ALA A 80 14.19 4.20 10.20
CA ALA A 80 15.29 3.95 11.11
C ALA A 80 16.61 3.57 10.40
N ASN A 81 16.52 2.82 9.29
CA ASN A 81 17.70 2.26 8.62
C ASN A 81 18.03 2.93 7.26
N GLY A 82 17.13 3.75 6.73
CA GLY A 82 17.30 4.37 5.42
C GLY A 82 16.98 3.44 4.25
N VAL A 83 17.60 3.72 3.09
CA VAL A 83 17.38 3.01 1.83
C VAL A 83 18.31 1.80 1.67
N GLY A 84 17.93 0.82 0.83
CA GLY A 84 18.79 -0.32 0.44
C GLY A 84 18.35 -1.68 0.98
N GLU A 85 17.40 -1.70 1.90
CA GLU A 85 16.89 -2.93 2.52
C GLU A 85 15.95 -3.75 1.61
N ARG A 86 15.90 -5.06 1.86
CA ARG A 86 15.05 -6.01 1.11
C ARG A 86 14.09 -6.71 2.05
N TYR A 87 12.81 -6.72 1.69
CA TYR A 87 11.75 -7.30 2.51
C TYR A 87 10.98 -8.36 1.73
N LEU A 88 10.71 -9.51 2.37
CA LEU A 88 9.83 -10.55 1.86
C LEU A 88 8.55 -10.60 2.70
N ILE A 89 7.41 -10.32 2.07
CA ILE A 89 6.10 -10.29 2.74
C ILE A 89 5.27 -11.45 2.21
N GLN A 90 4.91 -12.39 3.09
CA GLN A 90 4.11 -13.56 2.73
C GLN A 90 2.68 -13.41 3.23
N HIS A 91 1.76 -13.18 2.29
CA HIS A 91 0.33 -13.05 2.56
C HIS A 91 -0.46 -14.00 1.66
N SER A 92 -1.48 -14.65 2.22
CA SER A 92 -2.37 -15.56 1.48
C SER A 92 -3.07 -14.89 0.29
N ALA A 93 -3.52 -15.68 -0.69
CA ALA A 93 -4.38 -15.18 -1.76
C ALA A 93 -5.69 -14.62 -1.18
N GLY A 94 -6.22 -13.53 -1.77
CA GLY A 94 -7.45 -12.89 -1.28
C GLY A 94 -7.33 -12.10 0.04
N SER A 95 -6.14 -12.04 0.66
CA SER A 95 -5.91 -11.25 1.88
C SER A 95 -5.94 -9.73 1.68
N GLY A 96 -5.99 -9.26 0.43
CA GLY A 96 -5.98 -7.83 0.08
C GLY A 96 -4.58 -7.23 -0.02
N LYS A 97 -3.58 -8.00 -0.50
CA LYS A 97 -2.20 -7.56 -0.68
C LYS A 97 -2.07 -6.24 -1.45
N SER A 98 -2.88 -6.05 -2.50
CA SER A 98 -2.86 -4.84 -3.33
C SER A 98 -3.05 -3.55 -2.52
N ASN A 99 -3.91 -3.58 -1.48
CA ASN A 99 -4.11 -2.42 -0.61
C ASN A 99 -2.87 -2.13 0.22
N SER A 100 -2.21 -3.16 0.77
CA SER A 100 -0.95 -2.99 1.50
C SER A 100 0.15 -2.39 0.62
N ILE A 101 0.25 -2.83 -0.64
CA ILE A 101 1.20 -2.28 -1.61
C ILE A 101 0.89 -0.81 -1.88
N ALA A 102 -0.38 -0.48 -2.13
CA ALA A 102 -0.80 0.89 -2.41
C ALA A 102 -0.56 1.85 -1.23
N TRP A 103 -0.95 1.44 -0.02
CA TRP A 103 -0.70 2.21 1.21
C TRP A 103 0.78 2.42 1.47
N LEU A 104 1.60 1.39 1.26
CA LEU A 104 3.04 1.49 1.43
C LEU A 104 3.65 2.44 0.40
N ALA A 105 3.31 2.30 -0.88
CA ALA A 105 3.85 3.14 -1.94
C ALA A 105 3.54 4.63 -1.73
N HIS A 106 2.33 4.95 -1.26
CA HIS A 106 1.94 6.32 -0.92
C HIS A 106 2.80 6.88 0.21
N GLN A 107 2.87 6.17 1.32
CA GLN A 107 3.57 6.66 2.51
C GLN A 107 5.10 6.67 2.34
N LEU A 108 5.67 5.82 1.48
CA LEU A 108 7.10 5.88 1.16
C LEU A 108 7.47 7.16 0.41
N VAL A 109 6.61 7.65 -0.49
CA VAL A 109 6.84 8.92 -1.22
C VAL A 109 6.80 10.12 -0.28
N GLU A 110 6.01 10.04 0.78
CA GLU A 110 5.87 11.10 1.78
C GLU A 110 6.94 11.01 2.89
N LEU A 111 7.69 9.91 2.94
CA LEU A 111 8.71 9.69 3.94
C LEU A 111 9.87 10.66 3.73
N LYS A 112 10.28 11.35 4.80
CA LYS A 112 11.33 12.37 4.77
C LYS A 112 12.41 12.10 5.79
N GLN A 113 13.64 12.50 5.45
CA GLN A 113 14.77 12.54 6.35
C GLN A 113 15.47 13.89 6.17
N ASN A 114 15.65 14.64 7.26
CA ASN A 114 16.19 16.01 7.23
C ASN A 114 15.43 16.95 6.27
N ASP A 115 14.09 16.91 6.31
CA ASP A 115 13.17 17.66 5.46
C ASP A 115 13.20 17.35 3.94
N GLU A 116 14.09 16.45 3.51
CA GLU A 116 14.15 15.97 2.13
C GLU A 116 13.41 14.63 1.97
N PRO A 117 12.73 14.39 0.82
CA PRO A 117 12.14 13.10 0.51
C PRO A 117 13.20 11.99 0.55
N LEU A 118 12.91 10.91 1.28
CA LEU A 118 13.80 9.75 1.32
C LEU A 118 13.79 8.97 0.00
N PHE A 119 12.69 9.05 -0.76
CA PHE A 119 12.53 8.43 -2.07
C PHE A 119 12.08 9.45 -3.11
N ASP A 120 12.80 9.51 -4.24
CA ASP A 120 12.39 10.32 -5.39
C ASP A 120 11.15 9.74 -6.07
N SER A 121 11.14 8.41 -6.24
CA SER A 121 10.09 7.64 -6.89
C SER A 121 9.97 6.24 -6.29
N VAL A 122 8.74 5.72 -6.26
CA VAL A 122 8.41 4.33 -5.88
C VAL A 122 7.84 3.62 -7.11
N ILE A 123 8.45 2.50 -7.48
CA ILE A 123 8.03 1.69 -8.62
C ILE A 123 7.34 0.42 -8.13
N VAL A 124 6.09 0.24 -8.53
CA VAL A 124 5.32 -0.98 -8.25
C VAL A 124 5.31 -1.85 -9.51
N VAL A 125 5.95 -3.02 -9.42
CA VAL A 125 6.06 -3.96 -10.53
C VAL A 125 5.16 -5.16 -10.28
N THR A 126 4.37 -5.54 -11.28
CA THR A 126 3.48 -6.70 -11.24
C THR A 126 3.64 -7.57 -12.49
N ASP A 127 3.31 -8.86 -12.38
CA ASP A 127 3.40 -9.82 -13.48
C ASP A 127 2.16 -9.78 -14.41
N ARG A 128 0.96 -9.49 -13.85
CA ARG A 128 -0.31 -9.49 -14.60
C ARG A 128 -0.89 -8.09 -14.80
N THR A 129 -1.39 -7.83 -16.00
CA THR A 129 -2.08 -6.57 -16.36
C THR A 129 -3.33 -6.32 -15.50
N VAL A 130 -4.13 -7.34 -15.21
CA VAL A 130 -5.34 -7.19 -14.37
C VAL A 130 -5.00 -6.80 -12.92
N LEU A 131 -3.89 -7.33 -12.37
CA LEU A 131 -3.38 -6.91 -11.07
C LEU A 131 -2.85 -5.47 -11.11
N ASN A 132 -2.23 -5.09 -12.23
CA ASN A 132 -1.80 -3.71 -12.49
C ASN A 132 -2.99 -2.75 -12.45
N ASP A 133 -4.09 -3.07 -13.13
CA ASP A 133 -5.29 -2.23 -13.16
C ASP A 133 -5.92 -2.08 -11.77
N GLN A 134 -6.01 -3.17 -10.99
CA GLN A 134 -6.52 -3.11 -9.61
C GLN A 134 -5.63 -2.26 -8.71
N ILE A 135 -4.31 -2.46 -8.75
CA ILE A 135 -3.36 -1.68 -7.94
C ILE A 135 -3.38 -0.22 -8.39
N ARG A 136 -3.48 0.04 -9.70
CA ARG A 136 -3.57 1.40 -10.26
C ARG A 136 -4.82 2.13 -9.78
N ASP A 137 -5.98 1.50 -9.87
CA ASP A 137 -7.22 2.12 -9.41
C ASP A 137 -7.19 2.36 -7.91
N THR A 138 -6.63 1.42 -7.15
CA THR A 138 -6.39 1.55 -5.72
C THR A 138 -5.47 2.74 -5.43
N VAL A 139 -4.26 2.79 -5.99
CA VAL A 139 -3.28 3.87 -5.81
C VAL A 139 -3.82 5.23 -6.28
N LYS A 140 -4.59 5.29 -7.37
CA LYS A 140 -5.22 6.53 -7.84
C LYS A 140 -6.29 7.05 -6.87
N GLN A 141 -6.97 6.16 -6.15
CA GLN A 141 -7.90 6.57 -5.10
C GLN A 141 -7.14 7.10 -3.86
N PHE A 142 -5.91 6.62 -3.63
CA PHE A 142 -5.02 7.13 -2.57
C PHE A 142 -4.40 8.49 -2.90
N ALA A 143 -3.87 8.65 -4.11
CA ALA A 143 -3.27 9.90 -4.54
C ALA A 143 -4.37 10.89 -4.95
N GLN A 144 -4.81 11.74 -4.02
CA GLN A 144 -5.70 12.89 -4.29
C GLN A 144 -5.18 13.83 -5.39
N VAL A 145 -3.92 13.66 -5.83
CA VAL A 145 -3.26 14.52 -6.81
C VAL A 145 -2.84 13.69 -8.03
N SER A 146 -3.50 13.95 -9.17
CA SER A 146 -3.21 13.32 -10.47
C SER A 146 -1.78 13.59 -10.99
N ALA A 147 -1.04 14.52 -10.38
CA ALA A 147 0.35 14.81 -10.74
C ALA A 147 1.34 13.73 -10.25
N THR A 148 0.98 12.92 -9.26
CA THR A 148 1.88 12.04 -8.50
C THR A 148 1.98 10.62 -9.09
N VAL A 149 0.98 10.18 -9.87
CA VAL A 149 0.87 8.80 -10.36
C VAL A 149 0.99 8.72 -11.88
N GLY A 150 2.02 8.03 -12.37
CA GLY A 150 2.18 7.65 -13.79
C GLY A 150 1.88 6.17 -13.98
N HIS A 151 1.13 5.80 -15.03
CA HIS A 151 0.91 4.40 -15.39
C HIS A 151 1.48 4.14 -16.78
N ALA A 152 2.52 3.33 -16.86
CA ALA A 152 3.23 3.09 -18.11
C ALA A 152 2.49 2.02 -18.94
N GLY A 153 1.86 2.44 -20.03
CA GLY A 153 1.17 1.57 -20.99
C GLY A 153 2.14 0.85 -21.92
N ASN A 154 3.23 1.53 -22.31
CA ASN A 154 4.35 1.01 -23.09
C ASN A 154 5.70 1.30 -22.37
N SER A 155 6.82 0.81 -22.90
CA SER A 155 8.17 1.03 -22.33
C SER A 155 8.62 2.51 -22.39
N GLY A 156 8.22 3.25 -23.43
CA GLY A 156 8.48 4.69 -23.56
C GLY A 156 7.82 5.53 -22.46
N ASP A 157 6.61 5.17 -22.04
CA ASP A 157 5.88 5.86 -20.97
C ASP A 157 6.62 5.76 -19.62
N LEU A 158 7.21 4.60 -19.32
CA LEU A 158 7.97 4.40 -18.07
C LEU A 158 9.21 5.29 -18.05
N ARG A 159 9.95 5.39 -19.16
CA ARG A 159 11.05 6.35 -19.29
C ARG A 159 10.58 7.79 -19.08
N GLN A 160 9.46 8.16 -19.72
CA GLN A 160 8.90 9.50 -19.58
C GLN A 160 8.51 9.80 -18.12
N PHE A 161 7.95 8.84 -17.39
CA PHE A 161 7.57 9.05 -15.99
C PHE A 161 8.74 9.15 -15.04
N LEU A 162 9.80 8.38 -15.28
CA LEU A 162 11.05 8.51 -14.55
C LEU A 162 11.67 9.90 -14.79
N ALA A 163 11.79 10.31 -16.06
CA ALA A 163 12.31 11.63 -16.42
C ALA A 163 11.44 12.79 -15.91
N ALA A 164 10.12 12.61 -15.84
CA ALA A 164 9.17 13.61 -15.34
C ALA A 164 9.06 13.63 -13.80
N GLY A 165 9.85 12.83 -13.07
CA GLY A 165 9.84 12.81 -11.60
C GLY A 165 8.51 12.34 -11.00
N LYS A 166 7.79 11.43 -11.68
CA LYS A 166 6.56 10.85 -11.13
C LYS A 166 6.89 10.07 -9.86
N LYS A 167 6.20 10.41 -8.78
CA LYS A 167 6.49 9.83 -7.46
C LYS A 167 6.06 8.38 -7.32
N ILE A 168 4.95 7.97 -7.91
CA ILE A 168 4.52 6.56 -7.92
C ILE A 168 4.34 6.11 -9.37
N ILE A 169 5.03 5.04 -9.74
CA ILE A 169 5.00 4.48 -11.09
C ILE A 169 4.58 3.03 -11.01
N ILE A 170 3.52 2.67 -11.73
CA ILE A 170 3.01 1.29 -11.74
C ILE A 170 3.23 0.71 -13.13
N THR A 171 3.91 -0.43 -13.18
CA THR A 171 4.34 -1.07 -14.44
C THR A 171 4.32 -2.58 -14.32
N THR A 172 4.55 -3.26 -15.44
CA THR A 172 4.65 -4.72 -15.49
C THR A 172 6.08 -5.17 -15.71
N VAL A 173 6.44 -6.37 -15.22
CA VAL A 173 7.81 -6.91 -15.32
C VAL A 173 8.29 -7.01 -16.77
N GLN A 174 7.38 -7.25 -17.72
CA GLN A 174 7.71 -7.40 -19.14
C GLN A 174 8.21 -6.10 -19.79
N LYS A 175 7.95 -4.93 -19.18
CA LYS A 175 8.35 -3.62 -19.72
C LYS A 175 9.73 -3.17 -19.28
N PHE A 176 10.29 -3.78 -18.24
CA PHE A 176 11.58 -3.39 -17.65
C PHE A 176 12.80 -3.68 -18.55
N PRO A 177 12.91 -4.85 -19.21
CA PRO A 177 14.08 -5.16 -20.05
C PRO A 177 14.31 -4.12 -21.15
N PHE A 178 13.24 -3.69 -21.83
CA PHE A 178 13.28 -2.70 -22.91
C PHE A 178 13.78 -1.30 -22.50
N ILE A 179 13.96 -1.04 -21.21
CA ILE A 179 14.36 0.27 -20.69
C ILE A 179 15.78 0.20 -20.12
N LEU A 180 16.18 -0.97 -19.60
CA LEU A 180 17.56 -1.20 -19.16
C LEU A 180 18.55 -1.15 -20.32
N ASP A 181 18.11 -1.54 -21.53
CA ASP A 181 18.94 -1.47 -22.74
C ASP A 181 19.10 -0.04 -23.29
N ASP A 182 18.21 0.89 -22.90
CA ASP A 182 18.10 2.26 -23.41
C ASP A 182 18.49 3.34 -22.37
N LEU A 183 18.95 2.94 -21.17
CA LEU A 183 19.44 3.78 -20.07
C LEU A 183 20.97 3.80 -20.02
#